data_AF-A0A0D2FFE4-F1
#
_entry.id   AF-A0A0D2FFE4-F1
#
_cell.length_a   1.000
_cell.length_b   1.000
_cell.length_c   1.000
_cell.angle_alpha   90.00
_cell.angle_beta   90.00
_cell.angle_gamma   90.00
#
_symmetry.space_group_name_H-M   'P 1'
#
loop_
_entity.id
_entity.type
_entity.pdbx_description
1 polymer ?
#
loop_
_entity_poly.entity_id
_entity_poly.type
_entity_poly.pdbx_seq_one_letter_code
_entity_poly.pdbx_strand_id
1 'polypeptide(L)'
;MAPNIGGGLQSRTIWEPSATKSMTTVLRITVTSASSVPPRPIDQITDAYRRRYASYLASTFHISVEAANLEADYQLQPRRRSEASESEVYRV
;
A
#
# COMPACT_ATOMS: atom_id res chain seq x y z
N MET A 1 50.91 8.53 -20.86
CA MET A 1 49.49 8.81 -21.17
C MET A 1 48.68 7.54 -20.94
N ALA A 2 47.88 7.51 -19.88
CA ALA A 2 46.64 6.74 -19.70
C ALA A 2 46.35 6.67 -18.18
N PRO A 3 45.37 7.44 -17.65
CA PRO A 3 44.98 7.35 -16.26
C PRO A 3 44.16 6.08 -16.04
N ASN A 4 44.48 5.36 -14.97
CA ASN A 4 43.81 4.14 -14.52
C ASN A 4 42.36 4.47 -14.16
N ILE A 5 41.40 3.92 -14.91
CA ILE A 5 39.96 4.17 -14.74
C ILE A 5 39.54 3.37 -13.50
N GLY A 6 39.52 4.03 -12.35
CA GLY A 6 39.06 3.46 -11.08
C GLY A 6 37.62 2.96 -11.23
N GLY A 7 37.46 1.64 -11.22
CA GLY A 7 36.17 0.96 -11.19
C GLY A 7 35.46 1.23 -9.87
N GLY A 8 34.62 2.26 -9.86
CA GLY A 8 33.60 2.43 -8.84
C GLY A 8 32.51 1.40 -9.05
N LEU A 9 32.63 0.24 -8.39
CA LEU A 9 31.55 -0.72 -8.22
C LEU A 9 30.43 -0.03 -7.45
N GLN A 10 29.51 0.60 -8.18
CA GLN A 10 28.26 1.07 -7.62
C GLN A 10 27.50 -0.18 -7.18
N SER A 11 27.56 -0.47 -5.89
CA SER A 11 26.80 -1.54 -5.26
C SER A 11 25.33 -1.14 -5.38
N ARG A 12 24.69 -1.55 -6.49
CA ARG A 12 23.27 -1.39 -6.70
C ARG A 12 22.61 -2.41 -5.78
N THR A 13 22.19 -1.96 -4.60
CA THR A 13 21.35 -2.76 -3.72
C THR A 13 20.05 -3.06 -4.48
N ILE A 14 20.03 -4.20 -5.16
CA ILE A 14 18.80 -4.80 -5.68
C ILE A 14 18.05 -5.24 -4.45
N TRP A 15 16.87 -4.69 -4.24
CA TRP A 15 15.99 -5.13 -3.16
C TRP A 15 15.67 -6.60 -3.39
N GLU A 16 16.26 -7.48 -2.59
CA GLU A 16 15.97 -8.91 -2.63
C GLU A 16 14.74 -9.15 -1.75
N PRO A 17 13.58 -9.52 -2.32
CA PRO A 17 12.43 -9.90 -1.52
C PRO A 17 12.85 -11.09 -0.67
N SER A 18 12.91 -10.90 0.64
CA SER A 18 13.22 -11.99 1.58
C SER A 18 12.35 -13.20 1.27
N ALA A 19 13.05 -14.32 1.11
CA ALA A 19 12.58 -15.66 0.83
C ALA A 19 11.12 -15.92 1.20
N THR A 20 10.35 -16.34 0.18
CA THR A 20 9.28 -17.35 0.22
C THR A 20 8.80 -17.73 1.64
N LYS A 21 8.11 -16.81 2.32
CA LYS A 21 7.26 -17.20 3.42
C LYS A 21 6.18 -18.09 2.81
N SER A 22 6.27 -19.39 3.08
CA SER A 22 5.35 -20.41 2.59
C SER A 22 3.94 -19.85 2.69
N MET A 23 3.25 -19.83 1.55
CA MET A 23 1.90 -19.29 1.45
C MET A 23 1.07 -19.91 2.58
N THR A 24 0.80 -19.12 3.62
CA THR A 24 -0.22 -19.48 4.58
C THR A 24 -1.45 -19.71 3.74
N THR A 25 -1.93 -20.96 3.73
CA THR A 25 -3.17 -21.35 3.10
C THR A 25 -4.17 -20.24 3.36
N VAL A 26 -4.67 -19.63 2.28
CA VAL A 26 -5.69 -18.60 2.39
C VAL A 26 -6.87 -19.27 3.08
N LEU A 27 -6.97 -19.07 4.39
CA LEU A 27 -8.18 -19.40 5.12
C LEU A 27 -9.26 -18.61 4.41
N ARG A 28 -10.28 -19.31 3.90
CA ARG A 28 -11.50 -18.66 3.46
C ARG A 28 -11.98 -17.86 4.66
N ILE A 29 -11.75 -16.55 4.64
CA ILE A 29 -12.28 -15.66 5.65
C ILE A 29 -13.77 -15.65 5.35
N THR A 30 -14.52 -16.43 6.10
CA THR A 30 -15.98 -16.28 6.17
C THR A 30 -16.19 -14.94 6.85
N VAL A 31 -16.22 -13.87 6.07
CA VAL A 31 -16.52 -12.53 6.58
C VAL A 31 -18.01 -12.50 6.85
N THR A 32 -18.40 -12.95 8.04
CA THR A 32 -19.73 -12.71 8.58
C THR A 32 -19.76 -11.26 9.11
N SER A 33 -19.49 -10.28 8.26
CA SER A 33 -19.92 -8.92 8.57
C SER A 33 -21.40 -8.88 8.27
N ALA A 34 -22.18 -8.98 9.34
CA ALA A 34 -23.62 -8.84 9.34
C ALA A 34 -24.02 -7.41 8.93
N SER A 35 -23.87 -7.08 7.65
CA SER A 35 -24.61 -6.00 7.03
C SER A 35 -25.64 -6.67 6.14
N SER A 36 -26.91 -6.61 6.55
CA SER A 36 -28.04 -7.18 5.82
C SER A 36 -28.30 -6.48 4.47
N VAL A 37 -27.57 -5.40 4.19
CA VAL A 37 -27.62 -4.70 2.91
C VAL A 37 -26.61 -5.36 1.98
N PRO A 38 -27.02 -5.85 0.78
CA PRO A 38 -26.08 -6.40 -0.18
C PRO A 38 -25.02 -5.34 -0.49
N PRO A 39 -23.74 -5.60 -0.18
CA PRO A 39 -22.71 -4.59 -0.34
C PRO A 39 -22.55 -4.29 -1.82
N ARG A 40 -22.55 -3.00 -2.18
CA ARG A 40 -22.34 -2.61 -3.57
C ARG A 40 -20.98 -3.15 -4.02
N PRO A 41 -20.82 -3.53 -5.29
CA PRO A 41 -19.57 -4.11 -5.78
C PRO A 41 -18.34 -3.24 -5.47
N ILE A 42 -18.51 -1.92 -5.49
CA ILE A 42 -17.45 -0.95 -5.18
C ILE A 42 -17.03 -1.04 -3.70
N ASP A 43 -17.98 -1.14 -2.78
CA ASP A 43 -17.71 -1.19 -1.34
C ASP A 43 -16.87 -2.44 -1.00
N GLN A 44 -17.16 -3.58 -1.65
CA GLN A 44 -16.36 -4.81 -1.50
C GLN A 44 -14.93 -4.65 -2.01
N ILE A 45 -14.75 -3.95 -3.13
CA ILE A 45 -13.42 -3.68 -3.71
C ILE A 45 -12.62 -2.76 -2.78
N THR A 46 -13.25 -1.71 -2.25
CA THR A 46 -12.59 -0.79 -1.31
C THR A 46 -12.17 -1.49 -0.03
N ASP A 47 -13.01 -2.38 0.51
CA ASP A 47 -12.68 -3.16 1.70
C ASP A 47 -11.54 -4.14 1.44
N ALA A 48 -11.57 -4.83 0.31
CA ALA A 48 -10.49 -5.73 -0.09
C ALA A 48 -9.16 -4.98 -0.26
N TYR A 49 -9.19 -3.78 -0.85
CA TYR A 49 -8.02 -2.93 -1.00
C TYR A 49 -7.49 -2.46 0.37
N ARG A 50 -8.36 -1.95 1.26
CA ARG A 50 -7.99 -1.52 2.62
C ARG A 50 -7.27 -2.62 3.39
N ARG A 51 -7.80 -3.84 3.38
CA ARG A 51 -7.17 -4.99 4.06
C ARG A 51 -5.79 -5.34 3.52
N ARG A 52 -5.61 -5.30 2.20
CA ARG A 52 -4.30 -5.52 1.57
C ARG A 52 -3.33 -4.41 1.95
N TYR A 53 -3.80 -3.17 1.97
CA TYR A 53 -2.99 -2.03 2.35
C TYR A 53 -2.55 -2.07 3.81
N ALA A 54 -3.46 -2.38 4.74
CA ALA A 54 -3.12 -2.61 6.14
C ALA A 54 -2.13 -3.76 6.32
N SER A 55 -2.30 -4.87 5.57
CA SER A 55 -1.34 -5.99 5.62
C SER A 55 0.06 -5.57 5.16
N TYR A 56 0.13 -4.78 4.08
CA TYR A 56 1.39 -4.18 3.63
C TYR A 56 2.01 -3.29 4.71
N LEU A 57 1.25 -2.34 5.28
CA LEU A 57 1.74 -1.45 6.32
C LEU A 57 2.24 -2.21 7.55
N ALA A 58 1.49 -3.22 8.01
CA ALA A 58 1.89 -4.07 9.13
C ALA A 58 3.22 -4.79 8.85
N SER A 59 3.39 -5.33 7.64
CA SER A 59 4.63 -6.02 7.24
C SER A 59 5.82 -5.09 7.04
N THR A 60 5.59 -3.90 6.50
CA THR A 60 6.64 -2.92 6.17
C THR A 60 7.15 -2.21 7.41
N PHE A 61 6.23 -1.78 8.28
CA PHE A 61 6.56 -0.95 9.46
C PHE A 61 6.65 -1.75 10.75
N HIS A 62 6.45 -3.08 10.70
CA HIS A 62 6.48 -3.96 11.87
C HIS A 62 5.50 -3.51 12.97
N ILE A 63 4.34 -3.01 12.56
CA ILE A 63 3.26 -2.60 13.45
C ILE A 63 2.19 -3.69 13.55
N SER A 64 1.33 -3.61 14.58
CA SER A 64 0.19 -4.51 14.67
C SER A 64 -0.77 -4.29 13.48
N VAL A 65 -1.48 -5.35 13.10
CA VAL A 65 -2.51 -5.26 12.04
C VAL A 65 -3.60 -4.25 12.42
N GLU A 66 -3.91 -4.11 13.70
CA GLU A 66 -4.86 -3.12 14.21
C GLU A 66 -4.37 -1.68 13.95
N ALA A 67 -3.12 -1.36 14.30
CA ALA A 67 -2.54 -0.06 14.02
C ALA A 67 -2.47 0.22 12.51
N ALA A 68 -2.15 -0.79 11.71
CA ALA A 68 -2.12 -0.69 10.26
C ALA A 68 -3.51 -0.46 9.63
N ASN A 69 -4.57 -1.01 10.22
CA ASN A 69 -5.94 -0.73 9.78
C ASN A 69 -6.31 0.73 10.05
N LEU A 70 -5.97 1.27 11.22
CA LEU A 70 -6.22 2.68 11.54
C LEU A 70 -5.48 3.62 10.57
N GLU A 71 -4.23 3.30 10.26
CA GLU A 71 -3.44 4.07 9.29
C GLU A 71 -4.03 3.96 7.87
N ALA A 72 -4.41 2.76 7.45
CA ALA A 72 -5.06 2.55 6.15
C ALA A 72 -6.38 3.33 6.05
N ASP A 73 -7.19 3.33 7.10
CA ASP A 73 -8.43 4.10 7.15
C ASP A 73 -8.15 5.60 7.10
N TYR A 74 -7.17 6.11 7.85
CA TYR A 74 -6.76 7.51 7.81
C TYR A 74 -6.33 7.95 6.40
N GLN A 75 -5.48 7.17 5.74
CA GLN A 75 -4.96 7.51 4.42
C GLN A 75 -6.01 7.41 3.30
N LEU A 76 -7.00 6.53 3.45
CA LEU A 76 -8.04 6.26 2.46
C LEU A 76 -9.35 6.99 2.76
N GLN A 77 -9.35 7.92 3.71
CA GLN A 77 -10.46 8.83 3.92
C GLN A 77 -10.72 9.68 2.66
N PRO A 78 -12.00 9.95 2.33
CA PRO A 78 -12.35 10.86 1.25
C PRO A 78 -11.65 12.21 1.45
N ARG A 79 -10.76 12.56 0.53
CA ARG A 79 -10.05 13.83 0.56
C ARG A 79 -10.96 14.94 0.04
N ARG A 80 -10.90 16.11 0.66
CA ARG A 80 -11.54 17.31 0.08
C ARG A 80 -10.93 17.55 -1.30
N ARG A 81 -11.79 17.82 -2.28
CA ARG A 81 -11.33 18.30 -3.58
C ARG A 81 -10.59 19.62 -3.35
N SER A 82 -9.46 19.80 -4.02
CA SER A 82 -8.83 21.11 -4.05
C SER A 82 -9.78 22.08 -4.75
N GLU A 83 -9.91 23.29 -4.20
CA GLU A 83 -10.72 24.34 -4.84
C GLU A 83 -10.02 24.90 -6.08
N ALA A 84 -8.68 24.90 -6.05
CA ALA A 84 -7.84 25.23 -7.20
C ALA A 84 -7.41 23.95 -7.92
N SER A 85 -7.50 23.96 -9.25
CA SER A 85 -6.87 22.95 -10.09
C SER A 85 -5.39 23.31 -10.28
N GLU A 86 -4.48 22.32 -10.31
CA GLU A 86 -3.06 22.57 -10.63
C GLU A 86 -2.88 23.29 -11.98
N SER A 87 -3.81 23.06 -12.93
CA SER A 87 -3.84 23.74 -14.23
C SER A 87 -4.11 25.24 -14.15
N GLU A 88 -4.66 25.72 -13.03
CA GLU A 88 -4.98 27.14 -12.82
C GLU A 88 -3.73 27.95 -12.39
N VAL A 89 -2.75 27.29 -11.78
CA VAL A 89 -1.54 27.94 -11.22
C VAL A 89 -0.63 28.54 -12.31
N TYR A 90 -0.71 28.06 -13.56
CA TYR A 90 0.15 28.49 -14.67
C TYR A 90 -0.49 29.49 -15.65
N ARG A 91 -1.72 29.96 -15.39
CA ARG A 91 -2.39 30.95 -16.26
C ARG A 91 -2.13 32.42 -15.86
N VAL A 92 -1.08 32.69 -15.07
CA VAL A 92 -0.61 34.05 -14.76
C VAL A 92 0.52 34.42 -15.71
#